data_AF-A0AAE9I4D6-F1
#
_entry.id   AF-A0AAE9I4D6-F1
#
_cell.length_a   1.000
_cell.length_b   1.000
_cell.length_c   1.000
_cell.angle_alpha   90.00
_cell.angle_beta   90.00
_cell.angle_gamma   90.00
#
_symmetry.space_group_name_H-M   'P 1'
#
loop_
_entity.id
_entity.type
_entity.pdbx_description
1 polymer ?
#
loop_
_entity_poly.entity_id
_entity_poly.type
_entity_poly.pdbx_seq_one_letter_code
_entity_poly.pdbx_strand_id
1 'polypeptide(L)'
;MSSNQSLPNRVSRRNLLLGSAAAASALVATSLPGGAEAAQAAKGASAATAGKPHGSYITARDGTQLYYKDWGSGRPVVFSHGWPLSSDSWESQMLLVASSGFRAVAHDRRGHGRSSQPWQGNDMDHYADDLATVIETLDLRDAILVGFSTGGGEVARYLGRHGTRRVSKVVLVSAVPPLMVKTPANPTGLPLEVFDGLRAAQLANRSQFYRDVPSGPFYGFNRPGAKPSQGLIDAWWAQGMQGGHKNTLDSIKAFSETDFTEDLKKIDVPTLIIHGDDDQIVPIDAAGRASAKLVKNSRLIVYPGAPHGLTDTHKEKFNADLLAFLRS
;
A
#
# COMPACT_ATOMS: atom_id res chain seq x y z
N MET A 1 -25.97 -62.86 35.77
CA MET A 1 -25.51 -63.56 34.56
C MET A 1 -25.33 -62.52 33.45
N SER A 2 -24.11 -62.48 32.90
CA SER A 2 -23.56 -61.64 31.81
C SER A 2 -23.63 -60.11 31.98
N SER A 3 -22.57 -59.42 32.40
CA SER A 3 -21.31 -59.09 31.67
C SER A 3 -21.54 -58.10 30.52
N ASN A 4 -20.80 -57.02 30.28
CA ASN A 4 -19.53 -56.53 30.80
C ASN A 4 -19.37 -55.07 30.31
N GLN A 5 -18.73 -54.21 31.11
CA GLN A 5 -17.63 -53.25 30.79
C GLN A 5 -17.58 -52.49 29.44
N SER A 6 -16.94 -51.34 29.27
CA SER A 6 -16.53 -50.17 30.07
C SER A 6 -15.65 -49.30 29.14
N LEU A 7 -15.97 -48.01 28.98
CA LEU A 7 -15.04 -46.87 28.78
C LEU A 7 -14.06 -46.92 27.56
N PRO A 8 -13.20 -45.89 27.35
CA PRO A 8 -13.50 -44.66 26.62
C PRO A 8 -12.41 -44.36 25.54
N ASN A 9 -12.30 -43.08 25.14
CA ASN A 9 -11.09 -42.39 24.63
C ASN A 9 -10.85 -42.16 23.11
N ARG A 10 -10.61 -40.86 22.83
CA ARG A 10 -9.50 -40.25 22.06
C ARG A 10 -9.82 -39.57 20.71
N VAL A 11 -9.58 -38.26 20.77
CA VAL A 11 -9.23 -37.31 19.70
C VAL A 11 -8.11 -37.86 18.80
N SER A 12 -8.23 -37.63 17.49
CA SER A 12 -7.06 -37.46 16.60
C SER A 12 -7.41 -36.65 15.35
N ARG A 13 -6.72 -35.51 15.19
CA ARG A 13 -6.63 -34.71 13.97
C ARG A 13 -5.83 -35.48 12.89
N ARG A 14 -6.38 -35.69 11.68
CA ARG A 14 -5.63 -35.77 10.41
C ARG A 14 -6.55 -35.96 9.19
N ASN A 15 -6.32 -35.13 8.18
CA ASN A 15 -6.49 -35.35 6.72
C ASN A 15 -7.90 -35.38 6.09
N LEU A 16 -8.20 -34.33 5.30
CA LEU A 16 -8.95 -34.39 4.02
C LEU A 16 -8.11 -33.55 3.03
N LEU A 17 -7.26 -34.11 2.15
CA LEU A 17 -7.53 -34.69 0.81
C LEU A 17 -8.52 -33.83 -0.01
N LEU A 18 -8.05 -32.91 -0.86
CA LEU A 18 -7.61 -33.10 -2.27
C LEU A 18 -8.61 -33.94 -3.10
N GLY A 19 -9.48 -33.23 -3.82
CA GLY A 19 -10.32 -33.78 -4.90
C GLY A 19 -9.80 -33.28 -6.25
N SER A 20 -9.25 -34.22 -7.01
CA SER A 20 -8.85 -34.13 -8.41
C SER A 20 -10.05 -34.11 -9.36
N ALA A 21 -10.01 -33.26 -10.38
CA ALA A 21 -10.74 -33.49 -11.63
C ALA A 21 -9.84 -33.10 -12.81
N ALA A 22 -9.43 -34.13 -13.56
CA ALA A 22 -8.78 -34.02 -14.85
C ALA A 22 -9.85 -33.94 -15.95
N ALA A 23 -9.63 -33.10 -16.96
CA ALA A 23 -10.21 -33.29 -18.29
C ALA A 23 -9.19 -32.78 -19.32
N ALA A 24 -8.88 -33.64 -20.27
CA ALA A 24 -7.85 -33.49 -21.29
C ALA A 24 -8.43 -33.04 -22.64
N SER A 25 -7.63 -32.20 -23.32
CA SER A 25 -7.37 -32.14 -24.76
C SER A 25 -8.46 -31.73 -25.76
N ALA A 26 -8.17 -30.66 -26.53
CA ALA A 26 -7.90 -30.76 -27.98
C ALA A 26 -7.43 -29.41 -28.56
N LEU A 27 -6.23 -29.40 -29.15
CA LEU A 27 -5.77 -28.34 -30.06
C LEU A 27 -6.41 -28.54 -31.43
N VAL A 28 -6.92 -27.45 -32.02
CA VAL A 28 -7.12 -27.34 -33.47
C VAL A 28 -6.40 -26.08 -33.93
N ALA A 29 -5.30 -26.28 -34.65
CA ALA A 29 -4.62 -25.23 -35.39
C ALA A 29 -5.38 -24.98 -36.68
N THR A 30 -5.82 -23.74 -36.89
CA THR A 30 -6.23 -23.24 -38.21
C THR A 30 -5.36 -22.04 -38.56
N SER A 31 -4.59 -22.20 -39.62
CA SER A 31 -3.80 -21.16 -40.26
C SER A 31 -4.70 -20.24 -41.07
N LEU A 32 -4.60 -18.93 -40.85
CA LEU A 32 -5.04 -17.91 -41.80
C LEU A 32 -3.85 -16.99 -42.14
N PRO A 33 -3.61 -16.68 -43.42
CA PRO A 33 -2.55 -15.77 -43.83
C PRO A 33 -3.06 -14.33 -43.90
N GLY A 34 -2.17 -13.39 -43.62
CA GLY A 34 -2.29 -12.02 -44.13
C GLY A 34 -2.26 -10.93 -43.05
N GLY A 35 -1.41 -9.94 -43.27
CA GLY A 35 -1.51 -8.64 -42.61
C GLY A 35 -0.21 -8.17 -41.96
N ALA A 36 0.81 -7.91 -42.77
CA ALA A 36 1.90 -7.04 -42.40
C ALA A 36 1.34 -5.62 -42.16
N GLU A 37 0.90 -5.33 -40.93
CA GLU A 37 0.45 -3.97 -40.55
C GLU A 37 0.54 -3.71 -39.03
N ALA A 38 1.51 -4.32 -38.35
CA ALA A 38 1.76 -4.09 -36.91
C ALA A 38 3.15 -3.50 -36.61
N ALA A 39 3.90 -3.07 -37.63
CA ALA A 39 5.26 -2.55 -37.48
C ALA A 39 5.37 -1.07 -37.86
N GLN A 40 4.41 -0.23 -37.46
CA GLN A 40 4.56 1.23 -37.60
C GLN A 40 3.69 2.02 -36.60
N ALA A 41 3.74 1.66 -35.32
CA ALA A 41 3.14 2.47 -34.24
C ALA A 41 4.13 2.82 -33.10
N ALA A 42 5.43 2.56 -33.28
CA ALA A 42 6.46 2.76 -32.26
C ALA A 42 7.42 3.94 -32.55
N LYS A 43 6.95 4.99 -33.24
CA LYS A 43 7.71 6.23 -33.42
C LYS A 43 6.78 7.43 -33.26
N GLY A 44 6.58 7.87 -32.02
CA GLY A 44 5.79 9.05 -31.72
C GLY A 44 5.39 9.25 -30.27
N ALA A 45 6.13 8.71 -29.29
CA ALA A 45 5.96 9.16 -27.90
C ALA A 45 6.70 10.49 -27.73
N SER A 46 6.05 11.58 -28.15
CA SER A 46 6.42 12.93 -27.70
C SER A 46 6.41 12.95 -26.17
N ALA A 47 7.41 13.57 -25.55
CA ALA A 47 7.43 13.80 -24.11
C ALA A 47 6.24 14.68 -23.72
N ALA A 48 5.11 14.05 -23.37
CA ALA A 48 3.95 14.73 -22.85
C ALA A 48 4.34 15.38 -21.53
N THR A 49 4.27 16.71 -21.50
CA THR A 49 4.43 17.48 -20.27
C THR A 49 3.20 17.24 -19.39
N ALA A 50 3.40 17.07 -18.09
CA ALA A 50 2.30 16.95 -17.14
C ALA A 50 1.35 18.15 -17.29
N GLY A 51 0.04 17.87 -17.35
CA GLY A 51 -0.98 18.91 -17.57
C GLY A 51 -1.13 19.83 -16.37
N LYS A 52 -1.54 21.09 -16.60
CA LYS A 52 -1.97 21.99 -15.52
C LYS A 52 -3.14 21.35 -14.74
N PRO A 53 -3.25 21.58 -13.42
CA PRO A 53 -4.39 21.09 -12.66
C PRO A 53 -5.71 21.59 -13.26
N HIS A 54 -6.69 20.69 -13.42
CA HIS A 54 -8.06 21.05 -13.79
C HIS A 54 -8.99 20.59 -12.67
N GLY A 55 -9.37 21.51 -11.78
CA GLY A 55 -10.04 21.17 -10.53
C GLY A 55 -9.14 20.29 -9.65
N SER A 56 -9.70 19.22 -9.09
CA SER A 56 -9.02 18.26 -8.21
C SER A 56 -8.24 17.16 -8.93
N TYR A 57 -7.84 17.38 -10.19
CA TYR A 57 -7.13 16.38 -11.00
C TYR A 57 -5.83 16.92 -11.59
N ILE A 58 -4.81 16.05 -11.63
CA ILE A 58 -3.53 16.24 -12.33
C ILE A 58 -3.38 15.12 -13.37
N THR A 59 -3.00 15.47 -14.60
CA THR A 59 -2.72 14.49 -15.65
C THR A 59 -1.25 14.08 -15.59
N ALA A 60 -0.99 12.80 -15.32
CA ALA A 60 0.33 12.19 -15.38
C ALA A 60 0.86 12.19 -16.83
N ARG A 61 2.18 11.97 -16.99
CA ARG A 61 2.84 11.96 -18.31
C ARG A 61 2.26 10.93 -19.28
N ASP A 62 1.75 9.82 -18.79
CA ASP A 62 1.11 8.76 -19.60
C ASP A 62 -0.39 8.99 -19.83
N GLY A 63 -0.93 10.15 -19.42
CA GLY A 63 -2.35 10.49 -19.54
C GLY A 63 -3.22 10.00 -18.37
N THR A 64 -2.66 9.30 -17.38
CA THR A 64 -3.41 8.89 -16.18
C THR A 64 -3.93 10.13 -15.43
N GLN A 65 -5.22 10.15 -15.12
CA GLN A 65 -5.83 11.20 -14.29
C GLN A 65 -5.66 10.86 -12.81
N LEU A 66 -4.92 11.69 -12.09
CA LEU A 66 -4.67 11.55 -10.66
C LEU A 66 -5.56 12.53 -9.89
N TYR A 67 -6.49 11.99 -9.10
CA TYR A 67 -7.25 12.80 -8.16
C TYR A 67 -6.37 13.19 -6.96
N TYR A 68 -6.55 14.40 -6.44
CA TYR A 68 -5.89 14.83 -5.22
C TYR A 68 -6.75 15.79 -4.40
N LYS A 69 -6.46 15.81 -3.11
CA LYS A 69 -6.93 16.78 -2.12
C LYS A 69 -5.80 17.72 -1.77
N ASP A 70 -6.13 18.98 -1.52
CA ASP A 70 -5.18 20.03 -1.18
C ASP A 70 -5.86 21.03 -0.23
N TRP A 71 -5.53 20.96 1.05
CA TRP A 71 -6.19 21.68 2.13
C TRP A 71 -5.20 22.54 2.91
N GLY A 72 -5.66 23.73 3.34
CA GLY A 72 -4.86 24.63 4.16
C GLY A 72 -3.75 25.35 3.38
N SER A 73 -2.79 25.90 4.11
CA SER A 73 -1.67 26.67 3.59
C SER A 73 -0.44 26.52 4.49
N GLY A 74 0.74 26.90 3.99
CA GLY A 74 2.02 26.74 4.70
C GLY A 74 2.89 25.64 4.10
N ARG A 75 3.79 25.07 4.90
CA ARG A 75 4.72 24.02 4.44
C ARG A 75 3.93 22.77 3.99
N PRO A 76 4.19 22.20 2.80
CA PRO A 76 3.45 21.05 2.32
C PRO A 76 3.73 19.77 3.11
N VAL A 77 2.69 19.05 3.49
CA VAL A 77 2.73 17.68 3.99
C VAL A 77 1.96 16.81 2.99
N VAL A 78 2.68 15.95 2.29
CA VAL A 78 2.14 15.11 1.21
C VAL A 78 1.93 13.71 1.73
N PHE A 79 0.69 13.23 1.69
CA PHE A 79 0.29 11.92 2.18
C PHE A 79 0.11 10.93 1.03
N SER A 80 0.75 9.77 1.14
CA SER A 80 0.59 8.61 0.26
C SER A 80 -0.09 7.47 1.01
N HIS A 81 -1.24 7.01 0.51
CA HIS A 81 -2.09 6.03 1.18
C HIS A 81 -1.63 4.58 0.97
N GLY A 82 -2.09 3.70 1.85
CA GLY A 82 -1.89 2.25 1.76
C GLY A 82 -2.83 1.57 0.76
N TRP A 83 -2.59 0.29 0.48
CA TRP A 83 -3.46 -0.53 -0.35
C TRP A 83 -4.65 -1.11 0.45
N PRO A 84 -5.85 -1.28 -0.15
CA PRO A 84 -6.33 -0.80 -1.45
C PRO A 84 -7.09 0.53 -1.30
N LEU A 85 -6.62 1.42 -0.42
CA LEU A 85 -7.37 2.59 0.05
C LEU A 85 -7.31 3.77 -0.92
N SER A 86 -7.70 4.96 -0.45
CA SER A 86 -7.56 6.23 -1.17
C SER A 86 -7.03 7.31 -0.23
N SER A 87 -6.90 8.55 -0.72
CA SER A 87 -6.60 9.73 0.10
C SER A 87 -7.64 10.00 1.20
N ASP A 88 -8.80 9.33 1.20
CA ASP A 88 -9.79 9.44 2.28
C ASP A 88 -9.30 8.83 3.59
N SER A 89 -8.44 7.80 3.53
CA SER A 89 -7.82 7.20 4.72
C SER A 89 -6.96 8.16 5.55
N TRP A 90 -6.59 9.31 4.98
CA TRP A 90 -5.78 10.33 5.65
C TRP A 90 -6.59 11.49 6.24
N GLU A 91 -7.93 11.49 6.16
CA GLU A 91 -8.74 12.67 6.52
C GLU A 91 -8.42 13.24 7.91
N SER A 92 -8.18 12.37 8.90
CA SER A 92 -7.91 12.78 10.28
C SER A 92 -6.57 13.50 10.40
N GLN A 93 -5.55 13.01 9.70
CA GLN A 93 -4.21 13.59 9.69
C GLN A 93 -4.13 14.83 8.80
N MET A 94 -4.83 14.84 7.67
CA MET A 94 -4.94 16.02 6.82
C MET A 94 -5.60 17.17 7.57
N LEU A 95 -6.71 16.89 8.28
CA LEU A 95 -7.38 17.89 9.13
C LEU A 95 -6.45 18.41 10.22
N LEU A 96 -5.71 17.51 10.90
CA LEU A 96 -4.73 17.88 11.93
C LEU A 96 -3.69 18.86 11.40
N VAL A 97 -2.99 18.51 10.32
CA VAL A 97 -1.86 19.31 9.85
C VAL A 97 -2.34 20.62 9.22
N ALA A 98 -3.46 20.60 8.50
CA ALA A 98 -4.08 21.81 7.98
C ALA A 98 -4.50 22.78 9.09
N SER A 99 -5.11 22.26 10.17
CA SER A 99 -5.47 23.05 11.35
C SER A 99 -4.25 23.52 12.16
N SER A 100 -3.07 22.97 11.88
CA SER A 100 -1.81 23.28 12.56
C SER A 100 -0.86 24.17 11.74
N GLY A 101 -1.34 24.78 10.65
CA GLY A 101 -0.57 25.73 9.82
C GLY A 101 0.29 25.09 8.72
N PHE A 102 0.01 23.83 8.35
CA PHE A 102 0.62 23.16 7.20
C PHE A 102 -0.38 23.08 6.04
N ARG A 103 0.14 22.87 4.82
CA ARG A 103 -0.68 22.55 3.64
C ARG A 103 -0.74 21.03 3.49
N ALA A 104 -1.92 20.43 3.64
CA ALA A 104 -2.12 18.99 3.49
C ALA A 104 -2.44 18.62 2.05
N VAL A 105 -1.61 17.79 1.42
CA VAL A 105 -1.86 17.26 0.07
C VAL A 105 -1.95 15.75 0.13
N ALA A 106 -2.98 15.14 -0.46
CA ALA A 106 -3.09 13.69 -0.55
C ALA A 106 -3.66 13.30 -1.90
N HIS A 107 -2.99 12.43 -2.62
CA HIS A 107 -3.45 11.97 -3.94
C HIS A 107 -3.99 10.55 -3.85
N ASP A 108 -4.92 10.22 -4.74
CA ASP A 108 -5.31 8.85 -4.98
C ASP A 108 -4.32 8.24 -5.98
N ARG A 109 -3.67 7.14 -5.60
CA ARG A 109 -2.79 6.37 -6.50
C ARG A 109 -3.55 5.99 -7.76
N ARG A 110 -2.86 5.85 -8.91
CA ARG A 110 -3.49 5.33 -10.14
C ARG A 110 -4.33 4.08 -9.85
N GLY A 111 -5.55 4.06 -10.36
CA GLY A 111 -6.50 2.97 -10.15
C GLY A 111 -7.07 2.82 -8.74
N HIS A 112 -6.87 3.80 -7.86
CA HIS A 112 -7.46 3.84 -6.53
C HIS A 112 -8.39 5.05 -6.41
N GLY A 113 -9.39 4.95 -5.52
CA GLY A 113 -10.35 6.03 -5.26
C GLY A 113 -10.93 6.63 -6.53
N ARG A 114 -10.65 7.91 -6.76
CA ARG A 114 -11.19 8.73 -7.86
C ARG A 114 -10.22 8.92 -9.02
N SER A 115 -8.99 8.40 -8.92
CA SER A 115 -8.04 8.40 -10.02
C SER A 115 -8.51 7.46 -11.13
N SER A 116 -8.11 7.74 -12.38
CA SER A 116 -8.42 6.84 -13.50
C SER A 116 -7.82 5.44 -13.25
N GLN A 117 -8.40 4.43 -13.89
CA GLN A 117 -8.07 3.02 -13.69
C GLN A 117 -7.31 2.45 -14.91
N PRO A 118 -6.04 2.87 -15.15
CA PRO A 118 -5.28 2.36 -16.28
C PRO A 118 -5.03 0.87 -16.12
N TRP A 119 -5.07 0.11 -17.21
CA TRP A 119 -4.86 -1.34 -17.14
C TRP A 119 -3.41 -1.72 -16.77
N GLN A 120 -2.45 -0.87 -17.13
CA GLN A 120 -1.00 -1.08 -17.01
C GLN A 120 -0.34 -0.06 -16.08
N GLY A 121 0.94 -0.30 -15.78
CA GLY A 121 1.76 0.57 -14.94
C GLY A 121 1.38 0.51 -13.46
N ASN A 122 0.84 -0.62 -12.99
CA ASN A 122 0.49 -0.82 -11.58
C ASN A 122 1.70 -1.35 -10.79
N ASP A 123 2.77 -0.57 -10.79
CA ASP A 123 4.05 -0.90 -10.15
C ASP A 123 4.63 0.33 -9.44
N MET A 124 5.62 0.10 -8.58
CA MET A 124 6.20 1.15 -7.73
C MET A 124 6.91 2.26 -8.50
N ASP A 125 7.43 1.98 -9.70
CA ASP A 125 8.08 3.00 -10.52
C ASP A 125 7.07 3.99 -11.07
N HIS A 126 5.95 3.50 -11.60
CA HIS A 126 4.85 4.36 -12.03
C HIS A 126 4.20 5.10 -10.86
N TYR A 127 4.03 4.46 -9.71
CA TYR A 127 3.50 5.13 -8.51
C TYR A 127 4.42 6.28 -8.05
N ALA A 128 5.74 6.07 -8.09
CA ALA A 128 6.72 7.10 -7.78
C ALA A 128 6.73 8.25 -8.80
N ASP A 129 6.58 7.94 -10.10
CA ASP A 129 6.55 8.94 -11.16
C ASP A 129 5.22 9.74 -11.16
N ASP A 130 4.12 9.13 -10.74
CA ASP A 130 2.84 9.80 -10.47
C ASP A 130 2.97 10.77 -9.28
N LEU A 131 3.57 10.32 -8.17
CA LEU A 131 3.84 11.18 -7.01
C LEU A 131 4.77 12.34 -7.38
N ALA A 132 5.80 12.10 -8.20
CA ALA A 132 6.65 13.16 -8.75
C ALA A 132 5.83 14.16 -9.56
N THR A 133 4.92 13.69 -10.41
CA THR A 133 4.03 14.55 -11.20
C THR A 133 3.15 15.42 -10.29
N VAL A 134 2.57 14.86 -9.21
CA VAL A 134 1.80 15.64 -8.24
C VAL A 134 2.66 16.73 -7.58
N ILE A 135 3.85 16.37 -7.10
CA ILE A 135 4.78 17.29 -6.44
C ILE A 135 5.25 18.41 -7.37
N GLU A 136 5.58 18.09 -8.62
CA GLU A 136 6.10 19.03 -9.60
C GLU A 136 5.01 19.96 -10.12
N THR A 137 3.84 19.44 -10.44
CA THR A 137 2.71 20.23 -10.97
C THR A 137 2.19 21.23 -9.94
N LEU A 138 2.18 20.88 -8.65
CA LEU A 138 1.81 21.78 -7.56
C LEU A 138 2.96 22.66 -7.06
N ASP A 139 4.14 22.55 -7.69
CA ASP A 139 5.44 23.13 -7.31
C ASP A 139 5.73 23.03 -5.80
N LEU A 140 5.50 21.85 -5.21
CA LEU A 140 5.76 21.63 -3.80
C LEU A 140 7.27 21.64 -3.56
N ARG A 141 7.68 22.37 -2.52
CA ARG A 141 9.07 22.56 -2.10
C ARG A 141 9.14 22.47 -0.58
N ASP A 142 10.28 22.04 -0.07
CA ASP A 142 10.48 21.79 1.35
C ASP A 142 9.40 20.83 1.93
N ALA A 143 8.85 19.95 1.08
CA ALA A 143 7.71 19.11 1.41
C ALA A 143 8.09 18.02 2.40
N ILE A 144 7.15 17.65 3.26
CA ILE A 144 7.29 16.49 4.14
C ILE A 144 6.45 15.37 3.54
N LEU A 145 7.06 14.22 3.26
CA LEU A 145 6.35 13.07 2.70
C LEU A 145 5.95 12.10 3.80
N VAL A 146 4.68 11.71 3.85
CA VAL A 146 4.11 10.77 4.80
C VAL A 146 3.52 9.59 4.04
N GLY A 147 4.11 8.40 4.18
CA GLY A 147 3.66 7.19 3.49
C GLY A 147 3.19 6.11 4.47
N PHE A 148 1.95 5.65 4.30
CA PHE A 148 1.38 4.54 5.07
C PHE A 148 1.40 3.25 4.27
N SER A 149 1.91 2.16 4.85
CA SER A 149 1.88 0.83 4.21
C SER A 149 2.51 0.85 2.81
N THR A 150 1.77 0.47 1.77
CA THR A 150 2.15 0.61 0.35
C THR A 150 2.62 2.02 0.01
N GLY A 151 2.00 3.06 0.56
CA GLY A 151 2.40 4.45 0.34
C GLY A 151 3.77 4.79 0.93
N GLY A 152 4.24 4.06 1.94
CA GLY A 152 5.63 4.14 2.39
C GLY A 152 6.62 3.57 1.37
N GLY A 153 6.24 2.52 0.66
CA GLY A 153 7.00 1.98 -0.49
C GLY A 153 7.04 2.97 -1.66
N GLU A 154 5.90 3.61 -1.97
CA GLU A 154 5.84 4.66 -2.99
C GLU A 154 6.74 5.85 -2.64
N VAL A 155 6.71 6.32 -1.38
CA VAL A 155 7.59 7.39 -0.91
C VAL A 155 9.07 6.96 -1.01
N ALA A 156 9.42 5.75 -0.58
CA ALA A 156 10.80 5.26 -0.71
C ALA A 156 11.24 5.24 -2.18
N ARG A 157 10.43 4.64 -3.08
CA ARG A 157 10.75 4.56 -4.51
C ARG A 157 10.81 5.94 -5.17
N TYR A 158 9.94 6.87 -4.79
CA TYR A 158 10.03 8.27 -5.22
C TYR A 158 11.39 8.87 -4.88
N LEU A 159 11.83 8.76 -3.63
CA LEU A 159 13.13 9.30 -3.20
C LEU A 159 14.29 8.58 -3.91
N GLY A 160 14.18 7.27 -4.12
CA GLY A 160 15.19 6.48 -4.82
C GLY A 160 15.38 6.83 -6.31
N ARG A 161 14.32 7.33 -6.96
CA ARG A 161 14.28 7.72 -8.39
C ARG A 161 14.45 9.23 -8.62
N HIS A 162 13.86 10.05 -7.77
CA HIS A 162 13.73 11.51 -7.96
C HIS A 162 14.56 12.34 -6.96
N GLY A 163 15.17 11.69 -5.97
CA GLY A 163 15.99 12.31 -4.94
C GLY A 163 15.18 13.15 -3.94
N THR A 164 15.90 13.93 -3.13
CA THR A 164 15.34 14.66 -1.98
C THR A 164 15.26 16.16 -2.20
N ARG A 165 15.59 16.69 -3.39
CA ARG A 165 15.68 18.14 -3.65
C ARG A 165 14.41 18.93 -3.28
N ARG A 166 13.23 18.34 -3.36
CA ARG A 166 11.94 18.96 -3.00
C ARG A 166 11.41 18.53 -1.63
N VAL A 167 12.12 17.62 -0.96
CA VAL A 167 11.68 16.94 0.26
C VAL A 167 12.61 17.30 1.41
N SER A 168 12.03 17.52 2.58
CA SER A 168 12.76 17.97 3.75
C SER A 168 12.70 17.01 4.92
N LYS A 169 11.63 16.22 5.01
CA LYS A 169 11.46 15.14 5.99
C LYS A 169 10.61 14.02 5.40
N VAL A 170 10.77 12.83 5.96
CA VAL A 170 10.01 11.64 5.57
C VAL A 170 9.39 10.99 6.80
N VAL A 171 8.17 10.49 6.69
CA VAL A 171 7.50 9.67 7.69
C VAL A 171 7.03 8.38 7.03
N LEU A 172 7.53 7.25 7.51
CA LEU A 172 7.11 5.91 7.08
C LEU A 172 6.29 5.27 8.19
N VAL A 173 5.03 4.95 7.92
CA VAL A 173 4.07 4.47 8.92
C VAL A 173 3.59 3.09 8.53
N SER A 174 3.86 2.08 9.35
CA SER A 174 3.54 0.68 9.07
C SER A 174 3.92 0.26 7.62
N ALA A 175 5.05 0.78 7.13
CA ALA A 175 5.38 0.80 5.71
C ALA A 175 5.97 -0.53 5.21
N VAL A 176 5.74 -0.88 3.95
CA VAL A 176 6.22 -2.13 3.33
C VAL A 176 7.75 -2.29 3.14
N PRO A 177 8.56 -1.22 3.01
CA PRO A 177 10.01 -1.37 2.87
C PRO A 177 10.67 -2.06 4.08
N PRO A 178 11.77 -2.81 3.86
CA PRO A 178 12.53 -2.90 2.61
C PRO A 178 12.02 -3.92 1.59
N LEU A 179 11.50 -5.07 2.02
CA LEU A 179 10.95 -6.11 1.15
C LEU A 179 10.05 -7.03 1.98
N MET A 180 8.83 -7.31 1.52
CA MET A 180 7.92 -8.18 2.27
C MET A 180 8.10 -9.65 1.94
N VAL A 181 8.25 -9.99 0.65
CA VAL A 181 8.33 -11.38 0.21
C VAL A 181 9.65 -12.02 0.64
N LYS A 182 9.55 -13.29 1.02
CA LYS A 182 10.70 -14.12 1.35
C LYS A 182 11.55 -14.36 0.11
N THR A 183 12.85 -14.07 0.22
CA THR A 183 13.85 -14.36 -0.81
C THR A 183 15.12 -14.89 -0.12
N PRO A 184 16.13 -15.39 -0.87
CA PRO A 184 17.43 -15.69 -0.27
C PRO A 184 18.07 -14.49 0.44
N ALA A 185 17.83 -13.26 -0.05
CA ALA A 185 18.32 -12.02 0.56
C ALA A 185 17.42 -11.49 1.68
N ASN A 186 16.17 -11.98 1.78
CA ASN A 186 15.20 -11.64 2.82
C ASN A 186 14.58 -12.93 3.42
N PRO A 187 15.33 -13.72 4.19
CA PRO A 187 14.87 -15.02 4.68
C PRO A 187 13.74 -14.92 5.72
N THR A 188 13.56 -13.76 6.34
CA THR A 188 12.51 -13.46 7.32
C THR A 188 11.24 -12.89 6.68
N GLY A 189 11.21 -12.70 5.36
CA GLY A 189 10.02 -12.27 4.63
C GLY A 189 8.89 -13.31 4.68
N LEU A 190 7.70 -12.87 4.27
CA LEU A 190 6.53 -13.74 4.16
C LEU A 190 6.63 -14.62 2.91
N PRO A 191 6.21 -15.91 2.99
CA PRO A 191 6.15 -16.78 1.82
C PRO A 191 5.30 -16.20 0.69
N LEU A 192 5.66 -16.45 -0.57
CA LEU A 192 4.94 -15.93 -1.74
C LEU A 192 3.46 -16.35 -1.74
N GLU A 193 3.19 -17.54 -1.21
CA GLU A 193 1.86 -18.15 -1.10
C GLU A 193 0.89 -17.29 -0.28
N VAL A 194 1.40 -16.46 0.65
CA VAL A 194 0.57 -15.50 1.39
C VAL A 194 -0.02 -14.47 0.42
N PHE A 195 0.80 -13.91 -0.46
CA PHE A 195 0.38 -12.89 -1.42
C PHE A 195 -0.44 -13.48 -2.56
N ASP A 196 -0.13 -14.70 -2.99
CA ASP A 196 -0.96 -15.42 -3.95
C ASP A 196 -2.34 -15.76 -3.37
N GLY A 197 -2.42 -16.03 -2.07
CA GLY A 197 -3.69 -16.13 -1.34
C GLY A 197 -4.50 -14.84 -1.39
N LEU A 198 -3.88 -13.67 -1.23
CA LEU A 198 -4.57 -12.37 -1.36
C LEU A 198 -5.10 -12.18 -2.79
N ARG A 199 -4.28 -12.48 -3.80
CA ARG A 199 -4.69 -12.40 -5.21
C ARG A 199 -5.87 -13.32 -5.50
N ALA A 200 -5.81 -14.56 -5.02
CA ALA A 200 -6.86 -15.55 -5.20
C ALA A 200 -8.16 -15.12 -4.51
N ALA A 201 -8.10 -14.62 -3.27
CA ALA A 201 -9.26 -14.12 -2.53
C ALA A 201 -9.92 -12.93 -3.25
N GLN A 202 -9.11 -12.01 -3.78
CA GLN A 202 -9.60 -10.87 -4.54
C GLN A 202 -10.30 -11.30 -5.84
N LEU A 203 -9.69 -12.23 -6.59
CA LEU A 203 -10.28 -12.78 -7.81
C LEU A 203 -11.57 -13.56 -7.54
N ALA A 204 -11.63 -14.30 -6.44
CA ALA A 204 -12.81 -15.08 -6.06
C ALA A 204 -13.98 -14.19 -5.59
N ASN A 205 -13.72 -13.26 -4.66
CA ASN A 205 -14.73 -12.36 -4.13
C ASN A 205 -14.09 -11.13 -3.44
N ARG A 206 -13.61 -10.16 -4.24
CA ARG A 206 -13.01 -8.92 -3.71
C ARG A 206 -13.87 -8.20 -2.67
N SER A 207 -15.20 -8.18 -2.85
CA SER A 207 -16.08 -7.43 -1.96
C SER A 207 -16.10 -8.02 -0.56
N GLN A 208 -16.21 -9.35 -0.45
CA GLN A 208 -16.15 -10.02 0.86
C GLN A 208 -14.74 -9.95 1.45
N PHE A 209 -13.71 -10.19 0.63
CA PHE A 209 -12.32 -10.08 1.06
C PHE A 209 -12.02 -8.68 1.66
N TYR A 210 -12.56 -7.61 1.06
CA TYR A 210 -12.45 -6.25 1.56
C TYR A 210 -13.29 -5.95 2.82
N ARG A 211 -14.19 -6.85 3.23
CA ARG A 211 -14.78 -6.82 4.58
C ARG A 211 -13.93 -7.61 5.58
N ASP A 212 -13.39 -8.76 5.16
CA ASP A 212 -12.65 -9.67 6.02
C ASP A 212 -11.34 -9.04 6.54
N VAL A 213 -10.60 -8.34 5.68
CA VAL A 213 -9.33 -7.67 6.04
C VAL A 213 -9.51 -6.64 7.16
N PRO A 214 -10.40 -5.62 7.03
CA PRO A 214 -10.62 -4.64 8.10
C PRO A 214 -11.39 -5.20 9.30
N SER A 215 -12.22 -6.23 9.13
CA SER A 215 -12.92 -6.89 10.26
C SER A 215 -11.99 -7.76 11.11
N GLY A 216 -10.82 -8.14 10.58
CA GLY A 216 -9.85 -8.98 11.26
C GLY A 216 -8.50 -8.29 11.46
N PRO A 217 -7.49 -8.61 10.64
CA PRO A 217 -6.09 -8.28 10.92
C PRO A 217 -5.73 -6.80 10.81
N PHE A 218 -6.39 -6.01 9.94
CA PHE A 218 -5.94 -4.65 9.62
C PHE A 218 -5.99 -3.71 10.83
N TYR A 219 -7.10 -3.72 11.57
CA TYR A 219 -7.28 -2.91 12.79
C TYR A 219 -7.07 -3.72 14.07
N GLY A 220 -6.61 -4.97 13.97
CA GLY A 220 -6.47 -5.88 15.12
C GLY A 220 -7.82 -6.27 15.73
N PHE A 221 -8.92 -6.17 14.99
CA PHE A 221 -10.27 -6.52 15.45
C PHE A 221 -10.47 -8.01 15.67
N ASN A 222 -9.56 -8.85 15.17
CA ASN A 222 -9.46 -10.27 15.50
C ASN A 222 -8.76 -10.56 16.84
N ARG A 223 -8.20 -9.56 17.54
CA ARG A 223 -7.53 -9.76 18.83
C ARG A 223 -8.53 -9.96 19.97
N PRO A 224 -8.20 -10.78 21.00
CA PRO A 224 -9.05 -10.93 22.17
C PRO A 224 -9.35 -9.58 22.85
N GLY A 225 -10.63 -9.31 23.12
CA GLY A 225 -11.06 -8.07 23.77
C GLY A 225 -11.09 -6.84 22.86
N ALA A 226 -10.78 -6.98 21.57
CA ALA A 226 -10.95 -5.89 20.61
C ALA A 226 -12.42 -5.46 20.50
N LYS A 227 -12.64 -4.18 20.21
CA LYS A 227 -13.97 -3.60 19.97
C LYS A 227 -14.06 -3.17 18.50
N PRO A 228 -14.56 -4.03 17.59
CA PRO A 228 -14.66 -3.70 16.19
C PRO A 228 -15.52 -2.45 15.96
N SER A 229 -15.09 -1.61 15.03
CA SER A 229 -15.85 -0.44 14.57
C SER A 229 -16.42 -0.71 13.18
N GLN A 230 -17.74 -0.84 13.09
CA GLN A 230 -18.40 -1.06 11.81
C GLN A 230 -18.16 0.11 10.84
N GLY A 231 -18.10 1.34 11.34
CA GLY A 231 -17.78 2.52 10.53
C GLY A 231 -16.39 2.46 9.89
N LEU A 232 -15.37 1.99 10.62
CA LEU A 232 -14.03 1.80 10.06
C LEU A 232 -14.00 0.67 9.03
N ILE A 233 -14.70 -0.43 9.31
CA ILE A 233 -14.81 -1.57 8.39
C ILE A 233 -15.47 -1.14 7.07
N ASP A 234 -16.59 -0.44 7.14
CA ASP A 234 -17.31 0.01 5.95
C ASP A 234 -16.57 1.12 5.21
N ALA A 235 -15.89 2.04 5.89
CA ALA A 235 -15.06 3.07 5.25
C ALA A 235 -13.85 2.47 4.53
N TRP A 236 -13.20 1.46 5.11
CA TRP A 236 -12.13 0.72 4.46
C TRP A 236 -12.64 -0.01 3.21
N TRP A 237 -13.74 -0.76 3.36
CA TRP A 237 -14.38 -1.49 2.27
C TRP A 237 -14.82 -0.55 1.13
N ALA A 238 -15.44 0.59 1.45
CA ALA A 238 -15.92 1.55 0.47
C ALA A 238 -14.78 2.15 -0.36
N GLN A 239 -13.63 2.44 0.25
CA GLN A 239 -12.44 2.90 -0.48
C GLN A 239 -11.91 1.80 -1.41
N GLY A 240 -11.77 0.57 -0.90
CA GLY A 240 -11.31 -0.56 -1.71
C GLY A 240 -12.20 -0.82 -2.93
N MET A 241 -13.52 -0.71 -2.76
CA MET A 241 -14.49 -0.94 -3.84
C MET A 241 -14.53 0.16 -4.91
N GLN A 242 -14.06 1.37 -4.60
CA GLN A 242 -13.84 2.43 -5.62
C GLN A 242 -12.63 2.13 -6.51
N GLY A 243 -11.66 1.36 -6.01
CA GLY A 243 -10.47 0.98 -6.76
C GLY A 243 -10.77 0.07 -7.97
N GLY A 244 -9.99 0.27 -9.03
CA GLY A 244 -9.96 -0.61 -10.18
C GLY A 244 -9.53 -2.02 -9.75
N HIS A 245 -10.28 -3.04 -10.17
CA HIS A 245 -9.99 -4.41 -9.77
C HIS A 245 -8.58 -4.83 -10.22
N LYS A 246 -8.23 -4.57 -11.49
CA LYS A 246 -6.90 -4.84 -12.03
C LYS A 246 -5.79 -4.12 -11.26
N ASN A 247 -6.01 -2.84 -10.96
CA ASN A 247 -5.01 -2.00 -10.30
C ASN A 247 -4.71 -2.48 -8.89
N THR A 248 -5.76 -2.74 -8.11
CA THR A 248 -5.62 -3.26 -6.75
C THR A 248 -5.04 -4.68 -6.76
N LEU A 249 -5.39 -5.53 -7.72
CA LEU A 249 -4.80 -6.88 -7.85
C LEU A 249 -3.30 -6.85 -8.15
N ASP A 250 -2.88 -6.05 -9.15
CA ASP A 250 -1.46 -5.91 -9.52
C ASP A 250 -0.65 -5.28 -8.38
N SER A 251 -1.25 -4.35 -7.64
CA SER A 251 -0.59 -3.66 -6.54
C SER A 251 -0.13 -4.62 -5.44
N ILE A 252 -0.75 -5.82 -5.32
CA ILE A 252 -0.27 -6.88 -4.42
C ILE A 252 1.19 -7.26 -4.74
N LYS A 253 1.51 -7.45 -6.03
CA LYS A 253 2.90 -7.66 -6.45
C LYS A 253 3.74 -6.43 -6.13
N ALA A 254 3.24 -5.25 -6.50
CA ALA A 254 3.98 -4.00 -6.36
C ALA A 254 4.41 -3.72 -4.92
N PHE A 255 3.56 -3.98 -3.92
CA PHE A 255 3.90 -3.73 -2.52
C PHE A 255 4.69 -4.86 -1.86
N SER A 256 4.50 -6.12 -2.29
CA SER A 256 5.08 -7.27 -1.59
C SER A 256 6.42 -7.73 -2.17
N GLU A 257 6.60 -7.62 -3.49
CA GLU A 257 7.74 -8.18 -4.21
C GLU A 257 8.76 -7.11 -4.65
N THR A 258 8.44 -5.82 -4.51
CA THR A 258 9.39 -4.75 -4.80
C THR A 258 10.40 -4.63 -3.66
N ASP A 259 11.69 -4.68 -4.00
CA ASP A 259 12.78 -4.42 -3.07
C ASP A 259 13.14 -2.92 -3.08
N PHE A 260 13.01 -2.29 -1.91
CA PHE A 260 13.30 -0.88 -1.66
C PHE A 260 14.64 -0.67 -0.94
N THR A 261 15.46 -1.72 -0.76
CA THR A 261 16.71 -1.65 0.00
C THR A 261 17.64 -0.55 -0.50
N GLU A 262 17.81 -0.42 -1.82
CA GLU A 262 18.65 0.62 -2.42
C GLU A 262 18.01 2.01 -2.37
N ASP A 263 16.67 2.08 -2.36
CA ASP A 263 15.95 3.34 -2.23
C ASP A 263 16.12 3.92 -0.82
N LEU A 264 15.98 3.08 0.21
CA LEU A 264 16.14 3.48 1.61
C LEU A 264 17.56 4.00 1.91
N LYS A 265 18.59 3.41 1.31
CA LYS A 265 20.00 3.87 1.47
C LYS A 265 20.25 5.26 0.87
N LYS A 266 19.42 5.69 -0.09
CA LYS A 266 19.51 7.00 -0.74
C LYS A 266 18.80 8.10 0.04
N ILE A 267 17.99 7.77 1.04
CA ILE A 267 17.30 8.77 1.85
C ILE A 267 18.32 9.51 2.73
N ASP A 268 18.54 10.79 2.43
CA ASP A 268 19.51 11.67 3.12
C ASP A 268 18.85 12.74 4.01
N VAL A 269 17.52 12.75 4.10
CA VAL A 269 16.74 13.67 4.95
C VAL A 269 16.28 13.01 6.25
N PRO A 270 15.96 13.78 7.32
CA PRO A 270 15.40 13.26 8.56
C PRO A 270 14.18 12.38 8.29
N THR A 271 14.18 11.18 8.88
CA THR A 271 13.13 10.19 8.65
C THR A 271 12.55 9.69 9.97
N LEU A 272 11.24 9.74 10.10
CA LEU A 272 10.51 9.10 11.19
C LEU A 272 9.92 7.79 10.69
N ILE A 273 10.10 6.71 11.45
CA ILE A 273 9.47 5.42 11.20
C ILE A 273 8.57 5.13 12.40
N ILE A 274 7.28 4.89 12.16
CA ILE A 274 6.32 4.49 13.19
C ILE A 274 5.75 3.13 12.80
N HIS A 275 5.79 2.15 13.70
CA HIS A 275 5.29 0.80 13.41
C HIS A 275 4.72 0.16 14.68
N GLY A 276 3.58 -0.50 14.58
CA GLY A 276 3.07 -1.37 15.64
C GLY A 276 3.84 -2.68 15.71
N ASP A 277 4.16 -3.17 16.91
CA ASP A 277 4.80 -4.50 17.05
C ASP A 277 3.82 -5.67 16.98
N ASP A 278 2.51 -5.39 16.90
CA ASP A 278 1.44 -6.36 16.67
C ASP A 278 0.78 -6.21 15.27
N ASP A 279 1.51 -5.62 14.31
CA ASP A 279 1.07 -5.47 12.93
C ASP A 279 0.96 -6.84 12.23
N GLN A 280 -0.27 -7.24 11.91
CA GLN A 280 -0.61 -8.52 11.27
C GLN A 280 -0.60 -8.45 9.73
N ILE A 281 -0.36 -7.28 9.14
CA ILE A 281 -0.33 -7.07 7.69
C ILE A 281 1.11 -6.91 7.21
N VAL A 282 1.88 -6.05 7.88
CA VAL A 282 3.28 -5.74 7.56
C VAL A 282 4.14 -6.07 8.78
N PRO A 283 4.79 -7.26 8.82
CA PRO A 283 5.59 -7.67 9.96
C PRO A 283 6.75 -6.70 10.26
N ILE A 284 6.76 -6.15 11.47
CA ILE A 284 7.67 -5.07 11.88
C ILE A 284 9.17 -5.40 11.66
N ASP A 285 9.58 -6.65 11.89
CA ASP A 285 10.98 -7.07 11.81
C ASP A 285 11.53 -7.02 10.39
N ALA A 286 10.74 -7.46 9.41
CA ALA A 286 11.07 -7.41 7.99
C ALA A 286 10.78 -6.04 7.36
N ALA A 287 10.17 -5.12 8.12
CA ALA A 287 9.74 -3.81 7.64
C ALA A 287 10.34 -2.67 8.45
N GLY A 288 9.60 -2.06 9.39
CA GLY A 288 10.01 -0.86 10.13
C GLY A 288 11.38 -0.99 10.82
N ARG A 289 11.68 -2.12 11.47
CA ARG A 289 12.98 -2.36 12.11
C ARG A 289 14.11 -2.56 11.11
N ALA A 290 13.85 -3.19 9.95
CA ALA A 290 14.85 -3.33 8.89
C ALA A 290 15.11 -1.99 8.19
N SER A 291 14.05 -1.23 7.90
CA SER A 291 14.14 0.12 7.33
C SER A 291 14.95 1.08 8.20
N ALA A 292 14.75 1.05 9.52
CA ALA A 292 15.50 1.87 10.46
C ALA A 292 17.02 1.61 10.45
N LYS A 293 17.45 0.39 10.06
CA LYS A 293 18.88 0.06 9.93
C LYS A 293 19.49 0.59 8.62
N LEU A 294 18.66 0.81 7.59
CA LEU A 294 19.11 1.22 6.25
C LEU A 294 19.11 2.74 6.08
N VAL A 295 18.13 3.43 6.67
CA VAL A 295 18.00 4.89 6.57
C VAL A 295 18.88 5.57 7.61
N LYS A 296 19.94 6.26 7.14
CA LYS A 296 21.00 6.85 7.98
C LYS A 296 20.49 7.80 9.07
N ASN A 297 19.50 8.63 8.75
CA ASN A 297 18.96 9.68 9.63
C ASN A 297 17.55 9.32 10.12
N SER A 298 17.33 8.06 10.50
CA SER A 298 16.03 7.59 10.95
C SER A 298 15.85 7.55 12.47
N ARG A 299 14.63 7.80 12.92
CA ARG A 299 14.15 7.51 14.26
C ARG A 299 12.99 6.54 14.17
N LEU A 300 13.12 5.36 14.79
CA LEU A 300 12.03 4.39 14.92
C LEU A 300 11.25 4.63 16.22
N ILE A 301 9.93 4.71 16.13
CA ILE A 301 9.02 4.61 17.27
C ILE A 301 8.18 3.36 17.09
N VAL A 302 8.31 2.43 18.04
CA VAL A 302 7.46 1.23 18.09
C VAL A 302 6.24 1.54 18.95
N TYR A 303 5.04 1.22 18.45
CA TYR A 303 3.79 1.32 19.22
C TYR A 303 3.44 -0.06 19.76
N PRO A 304 3.61 -0.31 21.08
CA PRO A 304 3.36 -1.63 21.65
C PRO A 304 1.89 -2.04 21.49
N GLY A 305 1.66 -3.25 20.96
CA GLY A 305 0.34 -3.82 20.71
C GLY A 305 -0.46 -3.16 19.58
N ALA A 306 0.09 -2.17 18.87
CA ALA A 306 -0.66 -1.47 17.84
C ALA A 306 -0.80 -2.31 16.56
N PRO A 307 -1.98 -2.27 15.90
CA PRO A 307 -2.22 -2.97 14.65
C PRO A 307 -1.65 -2.21 13.45
N HIS A 308 -1.89 -2.73 12.25
CA HIS A 308 -1.50 -2.06 11.00
C HIS A 308 -2.14 -0.68 10.85
N GLY A 309 -3.47 -0.59 10.99
CA GLY A 309 -4.28 0.62 10.91
C GLY A 309 -4.17 1.53 12.15
N LEU A 310 -2.94 1.80 12.59
CA LEU A 310 -2.64 2.65 13.75
C LEU A 310 -2.96 4.14 13.53
N THR A 311 -3.10 4.58 12.28
CA THR A 311 -3.53 5.94 11.92
C THR A 311 -4.97 6.23 12.37
N ASP A 312 -5.79 5.18 12.51
CA ASP A 312 -7.17 5.26 13.01
C ASP A 312 -7.28 4.82 14.48
N THR A 313 -6.72 3.66 14.81
CA THR A 313 -6.89 3.04 16.15
C THR A 313 -6.07 3.70 17.24
N HIS A 314 -4.96 4.36 16.87
CA HIS A 314 -4.07 5.08 17.78
C HIS A 314 -3.92 6.55 17.32
N LYS A 315 -4.99 7.09 16.75
CA LYS A 315 -5.03 8.39 16.07
C LYS A 315 -4.44 9.53 16.89
N GLU A 316 -4.81 9.66 18.16
CA GLU A 316 -4.34 10.75 19.02
C GLU A 316 -2.83 10.66 19.23
N LYS A 317 -2.32 9.45 19.52
CA LYS A 317 -0.89 9.21 19.71
C LYS A 317 -0.13 9.45 18.41
N PHE A 318 -0.62 8.90 17.30
CA PHE A 318 -0.02 9.08 15.98
C PHE A 318 0.03 10.56 15.58
N ASN A 319 -1.06 11.28 15.77
CA ASN A 319 -1.16 12.71 15.46
C ASN A 319 -0.16 13.54 16.28
N ALA A 320 0.00 13.24 17.56
CA ALA A 320 0.97 13.93 18.42
C ALA A 320 2.42 13.67 17.96
N ASP A 321 2.79 12.41 17.71
CA ASP A 321 4.14 12.04 17.26
C ASP A 321 4.45 12.61 15.86
N LEU A 322 3.46 12.60 14.95
CA LEU A 322 3.55 13.23 13.64
C LEU A 322 3.81 14.73 13.79
N LEU A 323 2.94 15.46 14.48
CA LEU A 323 3.02 16.91 14.57
C LEU A 323 4.31 17.38 15.26
N ALA A 324 4.78 16.65 16.28
CA ALA A 324 6.05 16.91 16.93
C ALA A 324 7.22 16.81 15.93
N PHE A 325 7.22 15.78 15.08
CA PHE A 325 8.25 15.62 14.05
C PHE A 325 8.13 16.66 12.92
N LEU A 326 6.94 17.05 12.52
CA LEU A 326 6.75 18.09 11.49
C LEU A 326 7.38 19.42 11.92
N ARG A 327 7.23 19.79 13.21
CA ARG A 327 7.69 21.07 13.79
C ARG A 327 9.17 21.12 14.18
N SER A 328 9.86 19.99 14.20
CA SER A 328 11.26 19.91 14.65
C SER A 328 12.28 20.45 13.65
#